data_AF-A0A3M1IVK5-F1
#
_entry.id   AF-A0A3M1IVK5-F1
#
_cell.length_a   1.000
_cell.length_b   1.000
_cell.length_c   1.000
_cell.angle_alpha   90.00
_cell.angle_beta   90.00
_cell.angle_gamma   90.00
#
_symmetry.space_group_name_H-M   'P 1'
#
loop_
_entity.id
_entity.type
_entity.pdbx_description
1 polymer ?
#
loop_
_entity_poly.entity_id
_entity_poly.type
_entity_poly.pdbx_seq_one_letter_code
_entity_poly.pdbx_strand_id
1 'polypeptide(L)'
;MKRQFAVFVLASIIVGVVVLYSVPAVLADLSTLLPAQPGPASTTFTLQPASTDVQFSADEWVTAGQIVDNRLAQLLPGQNYLVVAQPNMQQIQVTVPKTADIPRILNLVAHTGNVVFVNGGNKPPAAGEPFAVANVLFAHSDIAEAVLPDPDNGELFYRFILNGAAAVQMHQFDAQSGNAVCLLLDETVAGCTQMVYTHDNVIEILPEFGNEALGLDDLKILMVSGPLPGALTVVN
;
A
#
# COMPACT_ATOMS: atom_id res chain seq x y z
N MET A 1 -59.22 -11.18 36.19
CA MET A 1 -57.97 -11.98 36.29
C MET A 1 -56.88 -11.40 35.37
N LYS A 2 -56.34 -10.21 35.67
CA LYS A 2 -55.32 -9.53 34.82
C LYS A 2 -54.12 -8.96 35.60
N ARG A 3 -53.97 -9.28 36.90
CA ARG A 3 -52.90 -8.72 37.76
C ARG A 3 -51.85 -9.73 38.24
N GLN A 4 -52.01 -11.03 37.94
CA GLN A 4 -51.06 -12.07 38.40
C GLN A 4 -50.02 -12.47 37.35
N PHE A 5 -50.16 -12.03 36.09
CA PHE A 5 -49.22 -12.37 35.01
C PHE A 5 -47.99 -11.44 34.95
N ALA A 6 -48.06 -10.24 35.54
CA ALA A 6 -46.98 -9.25 35.47
C ALA A 6 -45.82 -9.55 36.45
N VAL A 7 -46.06 -10.32 37.51
CA VAL A 7 -45.04 -10.60 38.54
C VAL A 7 -44.09 -11.72 38.10
N PHE A 8 -44.55 -12.66 37.27
CA PHE A 8 -43.72 -13.78 36.81
C PHE A 8 -42.74 -13.42 35.67
N VAL A 9 -43.08 -12.43 34.84
CA VAL A 9 -42.20 -12.00 33.74
C VAL A 9 -41.03 -11.15 34.27
N LEU A 10 -41.22 -10.37 35.34
CA LEU A 10 -40.15 -9.55 35.91
C LEU A 10 -39.09 -10.38 36.68
N ALA A 11 -39.49 -11.49 37.29
CA ALA A 11 -38.56 -12.37 38.02
C ALA A 11 -37.63 -13.18 37.09
N SER A 12 -38.04 -13.42 35.84
CA SER A 12 -37.27 -14.20 34.87
C SER A 12 -36.12 -13.40 34.23
N ILE A 13 -36.24 -12.07 34.19
CA ILE A 13 -35.21 -11.18 33.63
C ILE A 13 -34.07 -10.93 34.63
N ILE A 14 -34.37 -10.94 35.94
CA ILE A 14 -33.35 -10.70 36.97
C ILE A 14 -32.46 -11.94 37.18
N VAL A 15 -32.97 -13.16 36.98
CA VAL A 15 -32.14 -14.39 37.08
C VAL A 15 -31.28 -14.61 35.82
N GLY A 16 -31.74 -14.18 34.63
CA GLY A 16 -30.94 -14.30 33.39
C GLY A 16 -29.77 -13.32 33.28
N VAL A 17 -29.88 -12.13 33.89
CA VAL A 17 -28.83 -11.09 33.81
C VAL A 17 -27.75 -11.24 34.89
N VAL A 18 -28.06 -11.85 36.04
CA VAL A 18 -27.09 -11.98 37.15
C VAL A 18 -26.10 -13.14 36.95
N VAL A 19 -26.42 -14.15 36.14
CA VAL A 19 -25.51 -15.28 35.87
C VAL A 19 -24.43 -14.96 34.82
N LEU A 20 -24.63 -13.94 33.98
CA LEU A 20 -23.63 -13.55 32.96
C LEU A 20 -22.53 -12.62 33.49
N TYR A 21 -22.63 -12.10 34.72
CA TYR A 21 -21.72 -11.07 35.24
C TYR A 21 -20.76 -11.53 36.35
N SER A 22 -20.76 -12.81 36.75
CA SER A 22 -20.05 -13.23 37.98
C SER A 22 -19.05 -14.37 37.85
N VAL A 23 -18.76 -14.91 36.66
CA VAL A 23 -17.72 -15.96 36.53
C VAL A 23 -16.87 -15.81 35.26
N PRO A 24 -15.81 -14.98 35.25
CA PRO A 24 -14.81 -14.98 34.17
C PRO A 24 -14.06 -16.34 34.05
N ALA A 25 -14.15 -17.21 35.05
CA ALA A 25 -13.46 -18.51 35.05
C ALA A 25 -14.07 -19.58 34.12
N VAL A 26 -15.36 -19.49 33.77
CA VAL A 26 -16.01 -20.50 32.89
C VAL A 26 -15.72 -20.26 31.40
N LEU A 27 -15.39 -19.02 31.01
CA LEU A 27 -15.00 -18.71 29.62
C LEU A 27 -13.55 -19.09 29.32
N ALA A 28 -12.67 -19.16 30.33
CA ALA A 28 -11.28 -19.59 30.18
C ALA A 28 -11.13 -21.10 29.92
N ASP A 29 -12.13 -21.91 30.30
CA ASP A 29 -12.10 -23.38 30.15
C ASP A 29 -12.77 -23.88 28.86
N LEU A 30 -13.34 -22.98 28.04
CA LEU A 30 -13.78 -23.30 26.68
C LEU A 30 -12.63 -23.18 25.67
N SER A 31 -11.62 -22.34 25.95
CA SER A 31 -10.41 -22.21 25.14
C SER A 31 -9.47 -23.42 25.23
N THR A 32 -9.60 -24.27 26.24
CA THR A 32 -8.85 -25.53 26.41
C THR A 32 -9.51 -26.71 25.70
N LEU A 33 -10.81 -26.59 25.38
CA LEU A 33 -11.62 -27.63 24.71
C LEU A 33 -11.65 -27.49 23.20
N LEU A 34 -11.14 -26.39 22.65
CA LEU A 34 -10.89 -26.27 21.23
C LEU A 34 -9.48 -26.85 20.96
N PRO A 35 -9.34 -27.89 20.10
CA PRO A 35 -8.02 -28.23 19.62
C PRO A 35 -7.43 -26.95 19.02
N ALA A 36 -6.22 -26.57 19.44
CA ALA A 36 -5.48 -25.50 18.78
C ALA A 36 -5.41 -25.88 17.30
N GLN A 37 -6.30 -25.31 16.49
CA GLN A 37 -6.14 -25.40 15.05
C GLN A 37 -4.76 -24.82 14.80
N PRO A 38 -3.84 -25.56 14.17
CA PRO A 38 -2.58 -24.96 13.77
C PRO A 38 -2.97 -23.78 12.89
N GLY A 39 -2.80 -22.57 13.41
CA GLY A 39 -2.94 -21.37 12.63
C GLY A 39 -2.07 -21.53 11.37
N PRO A 40 -2.46 -20.92 10.25
CA PRO A 40 -1.62 -20.94 9.07
C PRO A 40 -0.20 -20.52 9.48
N ALA A 41 0.80 -21.30 9.06
CA ALA A 41 2.18 -21.00 9.37
C ALA A 41 2.49 -19.56 8.94
N SER A 42 3.06 -18.76 9.84
CA SER A 42 3.41 -17.37 9.58
C SER A 42 4.92 -17.18 9.57
N THR A 43 5.36 -16.07 8.99
CA THR A 43 6.75 -15.62 8.99
C THR A 43 6.77 -14.19 9.49
N THR A 44 7.62 -13.94 10.48
CA THR A 44 7.82 -12.62 11.08
C THR A 44 9.20 -12.11 10.71
N PHE A 45 9.27 -10.85 10.28
CA PHE A 45 10.51 -10.16 10.00
C PHE A 45 10.41 -8.72 10.49
N THR A 46 11.57 -8.06 10.62
CA THR A 46 11.66 -6.70 11.12
C THR A 46 12.21 -5.79 10.04
N LEU A 47 11.65 -4.60 9.91
CA LEU A 47 12.14 -3.53 9.05
C LEU A 47 12.81 -2.46 9.90
N GLN A 48 14.01 -2.06 9.52
CA GLN A 48 14.79 -0.98 10.14
C GLN A 48 15.32 -0.03 9.06
N PRO A 49 15.81 1.18 9.39
CA PRO A 49 16.42 2.07 8.40
C PRO A 49 17.60 1.38 7.71
N ALA A 50 17.70 1.53 6.39
CA ALA A 50 18.78 0.91 5.61
C ALA A 50 20.18 1.47 5.95
N SER A 51 20.24 2.66 6.55
CA SER A 51 21.46 3.30 7.03
C SER A 51 21.31 3.71 8.49
N THR A 52 22.37 3.52 9.29
CA THR A 52 22.42 3.94 10.69
C THR A 52 22.39 5.46 10.87
N ASP A 53 22.70 6.21 9.83
CA ASP A 53 22.70 7.68 9.84
C ASP A 53 21.29 8.27 9.64
N VAL A 54 20.32 7.44 9.25
CA VAL A 54 18.94 7.83 9.06
C VAL A 54 18.16 7.53 10.35
N GLN A 55 17.62 8.57 10.98
CA GLN A 55 16.72 8.44 12.11
C GLN A 55 15.35 8.96 11.72
N PHE A 56 14.35 8.10 11.81
CA PHE A 56 12.97 8.49 11.65
C PHE A 56 12.40 8.98 12.99
N SER A 57 11.66 10.08 12.91
CA SER A 57 10.79 10.57 13.96
C SER A 57 9.68 9.57 14.28
N ALA A 58 8.98 9.79 15.39
CA ALA A 58 7.87 8.92 15.78
C ALA A 58 6.74 8.92 14.74
N ASP A 59 6.44 10.08 14.16
CA ASP A 59 5.39 10.25 13.15
C ASP A 59 5.80 9.59 11.81
N GLU A 60 7.08 9.64 11.45
CA GLU A 60 7.60 8.95 10.27
C GLU A 60 7.51 7.42 10.41
N TRP A 61 7.75 6.86 11.60
CA TRP A 61 7.54 5.43 11.84
C TRP A 61 6.07 5.00 11.74
N VAL A 62 5.15 5.83 12.24
CA VAL A 62 3.71 5.58 12.09
C VAL A 62 3.32 5.63 10.61
N THR A 63 3.81 6.63 9.88
CA THR A 63 3.57 6.79 8.44
C THR A 63 4.13 5.62 7.64
N ALA A 64 5.38 5.22 7.92
CA ALA A 64 6.00 4.05 7.30
C ALA A 64 5.21 2.76 7.58
N GLY A 65 4.72 2.58 8.81
CA GLY A 65 3.84 1.46 9.17
C GLY A 65 2.54 1.42 8.36
N GLN A 66 1.90 2.57 8.15
CA GLN A 66 0.69 2.67 7.32
C GLN A 66 0.97 2.36 5.84
N ILE A 67 2.10 2.83 5.31
CA ILE A 67 2.51 2.52 3.93
C ILE A 67 2.76 1.02 3.76
N VAL A 68 3.49 0.40 4.69
CA VAL A 68 3.72 -1.05 4.70
C VAL A 68 2.41 -1.83 4.78
N ASP A 69 1.47 -1.40 5.63
CA ASP A 69 0.13 -1.99 5.74
C ASP A 69 -0.63 -1.91 4.41
N ASN A 70 -0.66 -0.74 3.76
CA ASN A 70 -1.32 -0.53 2.47
C ASN A 70 -0.71 -1.38 1.34
N ARG A 71 0.62 -1.60 1.35
CA ARG A 71 1.29 -2.48 0.38
C ARG A 71 0.90 -3.94 0.60
N LEU A 72 0.89 -4.39 1.86
CA LEU A 72 0.50 -5.76 2.21
C LEU A 72 -0.98 -6.03 1.91
N ALA A 73 -1.88 -5.08 2.14
CA ALA A 73 -3.29 -5.20 1.78
C ALA A 73 -3.50 -5.52 0.29
N GLN A 74 -2.67 -4.92 -0.58
CA GLN A 74 -2.71 -5.15 -2.02
C GLN A 74 -2.01 -6.44 -2.44
N LEU A 75 -0.91 -6.81 -1.76
CA LEU A 75 -0.15 -8.04 -2.05
C LEU A 75 -0.86 -9.32 -1.57
N LEU A 76 -1.62 -9.22 -0.48
CA LEU A 76 -2.22 -10.34 0.23
C LEU A 76 -3.74 -10.15 0.40
N PRO A 77 -4.49 -9.93 -0.70
CA PRO A 77 -5.92 -9.64 -0.60
C PRO A 77 -6.66 -10.79 0.10
N GLY A 78 -7.36 -10.46 1.18
CA GLY A 78 -8.14 -11.42 1.96
C GLY A 78 -7.33 -12.35 2.89
N GLN A 79 -6.02 -12.15 3.03
CA GLN A 79 -5.21 -12.91 3.98
C GLN A 79 -4.93 -12.09 5.25
N ASN A 80 -4.76 -12.79 6.37
CA ASN A 80 -4.43 -12.15 7.64
C ASN A 80 -2.92 -11.88 7.72
N TYR A 81 -2.55 -10.64 7.96
CA TYR A 81 -1.19 -10.21 8.28
C TYR A 81 -1.24 -9.22 9.45
N LEU A 82 -0.08 -8.91 10.03
CA LEU A 82 0.05 -7.96 11.12
C LEU A 82 1.24 -7.04 10.88
N VAL A 83 1.02 -5.73 10.99
CA VAL A 83 2.06 -4.70 10.96
C VAL A 83 2.04 -3.95 12.28
N VAL A 84 3.19 -3.87 12.94
CA VAL A 84 3.35 -3.15 14.21
C VAL A 84 4.52 -2.19 14.08
N ALA A 85 4.24 -0.90 13.92
CA ALA A 85 5.25 0.14 14.03
C ALA A 85 5.67 0.30 15.51
N GLN A 86 6.97 0.28 15.77
CA GLN A 86 7.54 0.41 17.11
C GLN A 86 8.54 1.59 17.12
N PRO A 87 8.06 2.85 17.18
CA PRO A 87 8.93 4.02 17.06
C PRO A 87 10.04 4.08 18.10
N ASN A 88 9.76 3.63 19.33
CA ASN A 88 10.74 3.56 20.42
C ASN A 88 11.88 2.56 20.14
N MET A 89 11.62 1.56 19.31
CA MET A 89 12.60 0.55 18.91
C MET A 89 13.15 0.81 17.50
N GLN A 90 12.76 1.91 16.86
CA GLN A 90 13.18 2.29 15.51
C GLN A 90 12.99 1.15 14.50
N GLN A 91 11.83 0.48 14.56
CA GLN A 91 11.55 -0.66 13.69
C GLN A 91 10.05 -0.85 13.41
N ILE A 92 9.75 -1.62 12.37
CA ILE A 92 8.41 -2.14 12.07
C ILE A 92 8.49 -3.66 12.09
N GLN A 93 7.68 -4.31 12.93
CA GLN A 93 7.54 -5.76 12.92
C GLN A 93 6.40 -6.14 11.98
N VAL A 94 6.68 -7.05 11.05
CA VAL A 94 5.71 -7.52 10.06
C VAL A 94 5.58 -9.02 10.19
N THR A 95 4.34 -9.50 10.28
CA THR A 95 4.00 -10.93 10.26
C THR A 95 3.06 -11.22 9.12
N VAL A 96 3.47 -12.11 8.23
CA VAL A 96 2.72 -12.52 7.04
C VAL A 96 2.48 -14.03 7.04
N PRO A 97 1.46 -14.54 6.35
CA PRO A 97 1.32 -15.96 6.12
C PRO A 97 2.52 -16.48 5.32
N LYS A 98 2.91 -17.73 5.56
CA LYS A 98 4.00 -18.37 4.84
C LYS A 98 3.55 -18.64 3.39
N THR A 99 4.13 -17.92 2.44
CA THR A 99 3.86 -18.04 1.01
C THR A 99 5.16 -18.26 0.22
N ALA A 100 5.05 -18.60 -1.07
CA ALA A 100 6.21 -18.66 -1.96
C ALA A 100 6.75 -17.25 -2.31
N ASP A 101 5.91 -16.21 -2.19
CA ASP A 101 6.19 -14.85 -2.64
C ASP A 101 6.86 -13.97 -1.58
N ILE A 102 7.36 -14.55 -0.49
CA ILE A 102 8.07 -13.82 0.56
C ILE A 102 9.17 -12.90 -0.02
N PRO A 103 10.02 -13.31 -0.97
CA PRO A 103 11.03 -12.42 -1.55
C PRO A 103 10.43 -11.16 -2.21
N ARG A 104 9.32 -11.29 -2.94
CA ARG A 104 8.62 -10.16 -3.57
C ARG A 104 8.02 -9.25 -2.51
N ILE A 105 7.38 -9.82 -1.48
CA ILE A 105 6.81 -9.07 -0.35
C ILE A 105 7.90 -8.25 0.32
N LEU A 106 9.02 -8.89 0.69
CA LEU A 106 10.15 -8.22 1.34
C LEU A 106 10.71 -7.08 0.50
N ASN A 107 10.88 -7.29 -0.82
CA ASN A 107 11.35 -6.26 -1.73
C ASN A 107 10.41 -5.04 -1.71
N LEU A 108 9.10 -5.26 -1.85
CA LEU A 108 8.14 -4.16 -1.96
C LEU A 108 7.88 -3.42 -0.65
N VAL A 109 7.85 -4.11 0.49
CA VAL A 109 7.62 -3.42 1.78
C VAL A 109 8.84 -2.63 2.25
N ALA A 110 10.04 -2.98 1.77
CA ALA A 110 11.28 -2.27 2.11
C ALA A 110 11.67 -1.17 1.10
N HIS A 111 11.14 -1.23 -0.13
CA HIS A 111 11.43 -0.26 -1.20
C HIS A 111 10.97 1.15 -0.83
N THR A 112 11.77 2.20 -1.08
CA THR A 112 11.31 3.58 -0.84
C THR A 112 10.05 3.85 -1.66
N GLY A 113 10.13 3.66 -2.98
CA GLY A 113 8.94 3.66 -3.84
C GLY A 113 8.45 5.07 -4.16
N ASN A 114 9.38 6.02 -4.27
CA ASN A 114 9.08 7.36 -4.73
C ASN A 114 8.82 7.34 -6.23
N VAL A 115 7.53 7.37 -6.58
CA VAL A 115 7.07 7.39 -7.96
C VAL A 115 6.67 8.81 -8.36
N VAL A 116 7.35 9.34 -9.37
CA VAL A 116 7.14 10.70 -9.88
C VAL A 116 7.11 10.69 -11.40
N PHE A 117 6.18 11.42 -11.99
CA PHE A 117 6.12 11.62 -13.44
C PHE A 117 6.68 13.00 -13.76
N VAL A 118 7.63 13.06 -14.70
CA VAL A 118 8.34 14.28 -15.07
C VAL A 118 8.31 14.52 -16.57
N ASN A 119 8.52 15.77 -16.98
CA ASN A 119 8.75 16.11 -18.38
C ASN A 119 10.18 15.67 -18.78
N GLY A 120 10.28 14.63 -19.61
CA GLY A 120 11.53 14.10 -20.17
C GLY A 120 12.06 14.89 -21.38
N GLY A 121 11.29 15.88 -21.86
CA GLY A 121 11.61 16.66 -23.04
C GLY A 121 11.53 15.86 -24.34
N ASN A 122 12.07 16.44 -25.41
CA ASN A 122 12.08 15.85 -26.76
C ASN A 122 13.20 14.83 -27.01
N LYS A 123 14.11 14.67 -26.05
CA LYS A 123 15.17 13.67 -26.03
C LYS A 123 15.18 13.02 -24.65
N PRO A 124 14.25 12.09 -24.38
CA PRO A 124 14.12 11.49 -23.07
C PRO A 124 15.40 10.76 -22.66
N PRO A 125 15.72 10.73 -21.35
CA PRO A 125 16.77 9.87 -20.82
C PRO A 125 16.44 8.39 -21.06
N ALA A 126 17.48 7.56 -21.07
CA ALA A 126 17.30 6.11 -21.17
C ALA A 126 16.85 5.51 -19.83
N ALA A 127 16.18 4.36 -19.87
CA ALA A 127 15.85 3.63 -18.66
C ALA A 127 17.12 3.26 -17.87
N GLY A 128 17.05 3.39 -16.55
CA GLY A 128 18.17 3.19 -15.63
C GLY A 128 19.09 4.40 -15.46
N GLU A 129 18.91 5.48 -16.23
CA GLU A 129 19.67 6.70 -16.02
C GLU A 129 19.14 7.47 -14.80
N PRO A 130 20.02 8.04 -13.96
CA PRO A 130 19.61 8.98 -12.92
C PRO A 130 19.06 10.24 -13.58
N PHE A 131 17.96 10.76 -13.06
CA PHE A 131 17.35 11.97 -13.60
C PHE A 131 16.90 12.88 -12.47
N ALA A 132 17.29 14.16 -12.57
CA ALA A 132 16.91 15.13 -11.56
C ALA A 132 15.39 15.25 -11.51
N VAL A 133 14.83 15.23 -10.30
CA VAL A 133 13.40 15.48 -10.05
C VAL A 133 13.13 16.97 -10.27
N ALA A 134 13.04 17.37 -11.54
CA ALA A 134 12.72 18.70 -12.00
C ALA A 134 11.59 18.62 -13.03
N ASN A 135 10.80 19.68 -13.17
CA ASN A 135 9.64 19.70 -14.06
C ASN A 135 8.67 18.53 -13.78
N VAL A 136 8.41 18.28 -12.50
CA VAL A 136 7.43 17.28 -12.03
C VAL A 136 6.08 17.63 -12.63
N LEU A 137 5.49 16.67 -13.34
CA LEU A 137 4.17 16.76 -13.92
C LEU A 137 3.11 16.36 -12.90
N PHE A 138 3.33 15.25 -12.20
CA PHE A 138 2.53 14.79 -11.08
C PHE A 138 3.27 13.70 -10.29
N ALA A 139 2.86 13.46 -9.06
CA ALA A 139 3.40 12.41 -8.19
C ALA A 139 2.29 11.53 -7.62
N HIS A 140 2.65 10.53 -6.83
CA HIS A 140 1.68 9.63 -6.18
C HIS A 140 0.55 10.37 -5.42
N SER A 141 0.85 11.51 -4.78
CA SER A 141 -0.11 12.31 -4.04
C SER A 141 -1.20 12.95 -4.91
N ASP A 142 -0.93 13.08 -6.21
CA ASP A 142 -1.85 13.65 -7.18
C ASP A 142 -2.77 12.59 -7.80
N ILE A 143 -2.51 11.31 -7.55
CA ILE A 143 -3.27 10.19 -8.11
C ILE A 143 -4.41 9.82 -7.16
N ALA A 144 -5.65 10.05 -7.60
CA ALA A 144 -6.85 9.59 -6.90
C ALA A 144 -7.08 8.08 -7.14
N GLU A 145 -6.81 7.61 -8.36
CA GLU A 145 -6.98 6.21 -8.74
C GLU A 145 -5.97 5.82 -9.84
N ALA A 146 -5.49 4.57 -9.81
CA ALA A 146 -4.64 3.98 -10.83
C ALA A 146 -5.19 2.61 -11.29
N VAL A 147 -5.41 2.48 -12.60
CA VAL A 147 -5.88 1.26 -13.25
C VAL A 147 -4.77 0.72 -14.15
N LEU A 148 -4.54 -0.59 -14.05
CA LEU A 148 -3.55 -1.29 -14.87
C LEU A 148 -4.12 -1.58 -16.26
N PRO A 149 -3.25 -1.70 -17.27
CA PRO A 149 -3.67 -2.27 -18.55
C PRO A 149 -4.16 -3.71 -18.36
N ASP A 150 -5.28 -4.03 -18.99
CA ASP A 150 -5.87 -5.37 -19.08
C ASP A 150 -5.96 -5.79 -20.56
N PRO A 151 -4.92 -6.47 -21.08
CA PRO A 151 -4.88 -6.85 -22.49
C PRO A 151 -5.96 -7.86 -22.87
N ASP A 152 -6.48 -8.65 -21.91
CA ASP A 152 -7.56 -9.60 -22.16
C ASP A 152 -8.88 -8.88 -22.47
N ASN A 153 -9.06 -7.68 -21.91
CA ASN A 153 -10.17 -6.77 -22.19
C ASN A 153 -9.84 -5.69 -23.24
N GLY A 154 -8.65 -5.74 -23.85
CA GLY A 154 -8.20 -4.78 -24.85
C GLY A 154 -7.75 -3.43 -24.28
N GLU A 155 -7.59 -3.31 -22.96
CA GLU A 155 -7.08 -2.13 -22.30
C GLU A 155 -5.53 -2.16 -22.33
N LEU A 156 -4.95 -1.30 -23.16
CA LEU A 156 -3.49 -1.26 -23.36
C LEU A 156 -2.79 -0.19 -22.53
N PHE A 157 -3.52 0.69 -21.87
CA PHE A 157 -2.96 1.87 -21.19
C PHE A 157 -3.01 1.72 -19.67
N TYR A 158 -1.99 2.25 -19.01
CA TYR A 158 -2.15 2.69 -17.63
C TYR A 158 -3.10 3.88 -17.61
N ARG A 159 -4.09 3.84 -16.73
CA ARG A 159 -5.03 4.95 -16.55
C ARG A 159 -4.89 5.53 -15.15
N PHE A 160 -4.60 6.82 -15.07
CA PHE A 160 -4.50 7.59 -13.85
C PHE A 160 -5.62 8.61 -13.78
N ILE A 161 -6.35 8.63 -12.66
CA ILE A 161 -7.29 9.69 -12.34
C ILE A 161 -6.55 10.68 -11.45
N LEU A 162 -6.31 11.89 -11.94
CA LEU A 162 -5.56 12.91 -11.22
C LEU A 162 -6.45 13.89 -10.45
N ASN A 163 -5.89 14.45 -9.39
CA ASN A 163 -6.45 15.56 -8.65
C ASN A 163 -6.22 16.90 -9.38
N GLY A 164 -7.12 17.87 -9.15
CA GLY A 164 -7.35 19.01 -10.05
C GLY A 164 -6.13 19.77 -10.58
N ALA A 165 -5.17 20.15 -9.73
CA ALA A 165 -4.01 20.93 -10.18
C ALA A 165 -3.10 20.15 -11.14
N ALA A 166 -2.87 18.87 -10.85
CA ALA A 166 -2.03 18.00 -11.66
C ALA A 166 -2.67 17.66 -13.02
N ALA A 167 -4.01 17.49 -13.04
CA ALA A 167 -4.74 17.34 -14.30
C ALA A 167 -4.55 18.55 -15.23
N VAL A 168 -4.66 19.77 -14.70
CA VAL A 168 -4.45 21.01 -15.48
C VAL A 168 -3.02 21.09 -16.02
N GLN A 169 -2.04 20.73 -15.20
CA GLN A 169 -0.63 20.71 -15.63
C GLN A 169 -0.40 19.71 -16.77
N MET A 170 -1.05 18.55 -16.72
CA MET A 170 -0.93 17.53 -17.75
C MET A 170 -1.59 17.92 -19.08
N HIS A 171 -2.72 18.62 -19.06
CA HIS A 171 -3.29 19.23 -20.28
C HIS A 171 -2.35 20.24 -20.94
N GLN A 172 -1.66 21.05 -20.13
CA GLN A 172 -0.67 22.01 -20.65
C GLN A 172 0.57 21.33 -21.22
N PHE A 173 0.95 20.19 -20.65
CA PHE A 173 2.04 19.37 -21.15
C PHE A 173 1.66 18.68 -22.48
N ASP A 174 0.47 18.08 -22.57
CA ASP A 174 -0.01 17.36 -23.76
C ASP A 174 -0.08 18.27 -25.00
N ALA A 175 -0.38 19.56 -24.80
CA ALA A 175 -0.33 20.56 -25.86
C ALA A 175 1.09 20.80 -26.46
N GLN A 176 2.16 20.33 -25.80
CA GLN A 176 3.54 20.48 -26.24
C GLN A 176 4.00 19.24 -27.01
N SER A 177 3.79 19.26 -28.33
CA SER A 177 4.12 18.13 -29.21
C SER A 177 5.59 17.68 -29.06
N GLY A 178 5.78 16.37 -28.92
CA GLY A 178 7.10 15.73 -28.99
C GLY A 178 7.82 15.58 -27.65
N ASN A 179 7.29 16.12 -26.56
CA ASN A 179 7.82 15.84 -25.22
C ASN A 179 7.39 14.46 -24.74
N ALA A 180 8.28 13.76 -24.03
CA ALA A 180 7.98 12.50 -23.38
C ALA A 180 7.63 12.71 -21.90
N VAL A 181 6.72 11.90 -21.38
CA VAL A 181 6.53 11.72 -19.94
C VAL A 181 7.45 10.61 -19.48
N CYS A 182 8.29 10.88 -18.50
CA CYS A 182 9.15 9.89 -17.87
C CYS A 182 8.62 9.53 -16.48
N LEU A 183 8.59 8.23 -16.20
CA LEU A 183 8.37 7.68 -14.88
C LEU A 183 9.72 7.59 -14.17
N LEU A 184 9.85 8.27 -13.05
CA LEU A 184 10.97 8.11 -12.13
C LEU A 184 10.53 7.22 -10.97
N LEU A 185 11.37 6.23 -10.66
CA LEU A 185 11.32 5.46 -9.43
C LEU A 185 12.61 5.71 -8.65
N ASP A 186 12.48 6.29 -7.46
CA ASP A 186 13.63 6.61 -6.60
C ASP A 186 14.74 7.34 -7.37
N GLU A 187 14.36 8.41 -8.09
CA GLU A 187 15.24 9.30 -8.90
C GLU A 187 15.88 8.64 -10.14
N THR A 188 15.50 7.40 -10.46
CA THR A 188 15.97 6.68 -11.64
C THR A 188 14.85 6.54 -12.66
N VAL A 189 15.17 6.71 -13.94
CA VAL A 189 14.18 6.57 -15.02
C VAL A 189 13.78 5.11 -15.16
N ALA A 190 12.52 4.80 -14.85
CA ALA A 190 11.94 3.47 -15.08
C ALA A 190 11.53 3.29 -16.55
N GLY A 191 11.13 4.39 -17.21
CA GLY A 191 10.83 4.43 -18.63
C GLY A 191 10.26 5.80 -19.03
N CYS A 192 10.18 6.06 -20.32
CA CYS A 192 9.60 7.28 -20.87
C CYS A 192 8.72 6.91 -22.06
N THR A 193 7.61 7.63 -22.25
CA THR A 193 6.80 7.49 -23.45
C THR A 193 6.29 8.85 -23.94
N GLN A 194 6.11 8.95 -25.25
CA GLN A 194 5.46 10.09 -25.90
C GLN A 194 3.96 9.84 -26.13
N MET A 195 3.49 8.61 -25.91
CA MET A 195 2.09 8.26 -26.11
C MET A 195 1.32 8.49 -24.82
N VAL A 196 0.94 9.74 -24.64
CA VAL A 196 0.11 10.21 -23.53
C VAL A 196 -1.18 10.76 -24.10
N TYR A 197 -2.30 10.35 -23.52
CA TYR A 197 -3.61 10.91 -23.82
C TYR A 197 -4.18 11.53 -22.56
N THR A 198 -4.60 12.77 -22.65
CA THR A 198 -5.24 13.47 -21.54
C THR A 198 -6.68 13.81 -21.89
N HIS A 199 -7.61 13.49 -20.99
CA HIS A 199 -9.00 13.91 -21.11
C HIS A 199 -9.60 14.15 -19.72
N ASP A 200 -10.18 15.35 -19.51
CA ASP A 200 -10.69 15.79 -18.20
C ASP A 200 -9.65 15.66 -17.07
N ASN A 201 -9.81 14.71 -16.17
CA ASN A 201 -8.87 14.41 -15.08
C ASN A 201 -8.18 13.06 -15.26
N VAL A 202 -8.33 12.45 -16.43
CA VAL A 202 -7.80 11.13 -16.74
C VAL A 202 -6.58 11.27 -17.65
N ILE A 203 -5.56 10.47 -17.34
CA ILE A 203 -4.36 10.34 -18.14
C ILE A 203 -4.17 8.88 -18.48
N GLU A 204 -4.03 8.61 -19.77
CA GLU A 204 -3.73 7.29 -20.30
C GLU A 204 -2.30 7.29 -20.83
N ILE A 205 -1.49 6.35 -20.34
CA ILE A 205 -0.09 6.24 -20.71
C ILE A 205 0.22 4.80 -21.11
N LEU A 206 0.88 4.62 -22.25
CA LEU A 206 1.27 3.27 -22.68
C LEU A 206 2.30 2.69 -21.70
N PRO A 207 2.19 1.41 -21.34
CA PRO A 207 3.14 0.67 -20.51
C PRO A 207 4.44 0.38 -21.28
N GLU A 208 5.13 1.42 -21.74
CA GLU A 208 6.56 1.36 -22.03
C GLU A 208 7.39 1.60 -20.75
N PHE A 209 6.70 1.73 -19.61
CA PHE A 209 7.29 1.79 -18.29
C PHE A 209 7.56 0.38 -17.78
N GLY A 210 8.82 0.10 -17.48
CA GLY A 210 9.23 -1.19 -16.95
C GLY A 210 10.71 -1.40 -17.22
N ASN A 211 11.52 -1.29 -16.18
CA ASN A 211 12.77 -2.03 -16.14
C ASN A 211 12.42 -3.50 -15.82
N GLU A 212 13.20 -4.46 -16.31
CA GLU A 212 12.95 -5.90 -16.07
C GLU A 212 12.82 -6.27 -14.57
N ALA A 213 13.21 -5.37 -13.67
CA ALA A 213 13.26 -5.58 -12.23
C ALA A 213 11.93 -5.38 -11.49
N LEU A 214 10.99 -4.57 -11.99
CA LEU A 214 9.70 -4.31 -11.32
C LEU A 214 8.52 -4.50 -12.28
N GLY A 215 7.63 -5.43 -11.92
CA GLY A 215 6.42 -5.70 -12.69
C GLY A 215 5.41 -4.55 -12.62
N LEU A 216 4.46 -4.52 -13.56
CA LEU A 216 3.42 -3.49 -13.63
C LEU A 216 2.54 -3.45 -12.36
N ASP A 217 2.24 -4.62 -11.78
CA ASP A 217 1.50 -4.74 -10.51
C ASP A 217 2.25 -4.11 -9.34
N ASP A 218 3.56 -4.32 -9.29
CA ASP A 218 4.43 -3.82 -8.24
C ASP A 218 4.49 -2.30 -8.29
N LEU A 219 4.61 -1.74 -9.49
CA LEU A 219 4.58 -0.30 -9.70
C LEU A 219 3.25 0.30 -9.21
N LYS A 220 2.10 -0.35 -9.50
CA LYS A 220 0.80 0.10 -8.98
C LYS A 220 0.77 0.11 -7.46
N ILE A 221 1.28 -0.93 -6.83
CA ILE A 221 1.34 -1.00 -5.36
C ILE A 221 2.14 0.19 -4.81
N LEU A 222 3.31 0.49 -5.38
CA LEU A 222 4.15 1.62 -4.98
C LEU A 222 3.43 2.96 -5.19
N MET A 223 2.80 3.16 -6.35
CA MET A 223 2.04 4.39 -6.66
C MET A 223 0.88 4.63 -5.70
N VAL A 224 0.09 3.60 -5.39
CA VAL A 224 -1.09 3.75 -4.51
C VAL A 224 -0.69 3.88 -3.04
N SER A 225 0.35 3.17 -2.62
CA SER A 225 0.79 3.20 -1.22
C SER A 225 1.59 4.45 -0.84
N GLY A 226 2.20 5.11 -1.82
CA GLY A 226 3.12 6.22 -1.61
C GLY A 226 4.52 5.78 -1.16
N PRO A 227 5.46 6.74 -1.08
CA PRO A 227 6.85 6.49 -0.72
C PRO A 227 7.01 6.34 0.78
N LEU A 228 7.91 5.45 1.19
CA LEU A 228 8.41 5.44 2.55
C LEU A 228 9.18 6.74 2.86
N PRO A 229 9.21 7.20 4.12
CA PRO A 229 10.04 8.33 4.55
C PRO A 229 11.53 8.15 4.25
N GLY A 230 11.98 6.90 4.08
CA GLY A 230 13.31 6.55 3.60
C GLY A 230 13.44 5.04 3.38
N ALA A 231 14.60 4.63 2.87
CA ALA A 231 14.88 3.22 2.59
C ALA A 231 14.88 2.39 3.88
N LEU A 232 14.17 1.26 3.85
CA LEU A 232 14.17 0.26 4.91
C LEU A 232 14.97 -0.97 4.48
N THR A 233 15.44 -1.73 5.45
CA THR A 233 16.09 -3.04 5.25
C THR A 233 15.45 -4.08 6.15
N VAL A 234 15.47 -5.34 5.70
CA VAL A 234 14.94 -6.48 6.45
C VAL A 234 16.03 -7.03 7.36
N VAL A 235 15.69 -7.15 8.64
CA VAL A 235 16.54 -7.73 9.69
C VAL A 235 15.80 -8.91 10.31
N ASN A 236 16.48 -10.05 10.39
CA ASN A 236 16.00 -11.28 11.02
C ASN A 236 16.61 -11.45 12.41
#